data_AF-A0A8J4NMD9-F1
#
_entry.id   AF-A0A8J4NMD9-F1
#
_cell.length_a   1.000
_cell.length_b   1.000
_cell.length_c   1.000
_cell.angle_alpha   90.00
_cell.angle_beta   90.00
_cell.angle_gamma   90.00
#
_symmetry.space_group_name_H-M   'P 1'
#
loop_
_entity.id
_entity.type
_entity.pdbx_description
1 polymer ?
#
loop_
_entity_poly.entity_id
_entity_poly.type
_entity_poly.pdbx_seq_one_letter_code
_entity_poly.pdbx_strand_id
1 'polypeptide(L)'
;QLPAGNLQLTLYQYKTCPFCSKVRAFLDYHGLPYEIVEVNPIMRKEIKFSSYRKVPILLANAGSPLQLNDSSVIISAIKTYLISKRNSLEEIVSFYPPMKTVTEQGKEVFEYGNKYWLMLDEKETKRVYPVKEVRVEEMKWRKWADDWLVHLISPNVYRTPREALASFDYIVREGKFGTVEGFFAKYMGAVAMFFVSKRLKKRHHLQDNVREDLYEAVNEWVKAVGKHRLFMGGNQPNLADL
;
A
#
# COMPACT_ATOMS: atom_id res chain seq x y z
N GLN A 1 -4.98 7.23 -23.83
CA GLN A 1 -6.24 7.97 -23.65
C GLN A 1 -7.15 7.14 -22.76
N LEU A 2 -7.51 7.68 -21.59
CA LEU A 2 -8.45 7.05 -20.64
C LEU A 2 -9.78 6.77 -21.36
N PRO A 3 -10.48 5.65 -21.08
CA PRO A 3 -11.78 5.38 -21.67
C PRO A 3 -12.75 6.52 -21.35
N ALA A 4 -13.64 6.83 -22.29
CA ALA A 4 -14.57 7.96 -22.29
C ALA A 4 -15.74 7.83 -21.28
N GLY A 5 -15.44 7.42 -20.05
CA GLY A 5 -16.27 7.56 -18.87
C GLY A 5 -15.41 8.16 -17.78
N ASN A 6 -15.85 9.26 -17.17
CA ASN A 6 -15.10 9.97 -16.13
C ASN A 6 -14.91 9.06 -14.91
N LEU A 7 -13.83 8.26 -14.88
CA LEU A 7 -13.42 7.50 -13.70
C LEU A 7 -13.10 8.50 -12.60
N GLN A 8 -14.00 8.64 -11.64
CA GLN A 8 -13.79 9.49 -10.46
C GLN A 8 -13.23 8.63 -9.34
N LEU A 9 -12.14 9.10 -8.74
CA LEU A 9 -11.41 8.39 -7.70
C LEU A 9 -11.32 9.26 -6.46
N THR A 10 -11.73 8.74 -5.31
CA THR A 10 -11.58 9.40 -4.00
C THR A 10 -10.80 8.48 -3.06
N LEU A 11 -9.58 8.87 -2.72
CA LEU A 11 -8.67 8.12 -1.86
C LEU A 11 -8.77 8.60 -0.41
N TYR A 12 -9.29 7.74 0.46
CA TYR A 12 -9.24 7.92 1.91
C TYR A 12 -7.94 7.35 2.44
N GLN A 13 -7.11 8.19 3.05
CA GLN A 13 -5.76 7.79 3.45
C GLN A 13 -5.30 8.38 4.79
N TYR A 14 -4.16 7.84 5.24
CA TYR A 14 -3.20 8.60 6.03
C TYR A 14 -2.00 8.92 5.14
N LYS A 15 -1.68 10.20 4.95
CA LYS A 15 -0.60 10.64 4.04
C LYS A 15 0.74 9.93 4.31
N THR A 16 1.08 9.75 5.58
CA THR A 16 2.35 9.15 6.03
C THR A 16 2.34 7.61 6.10
N CYS A 17 1.21 6.97 5.78
CA CYS A 17 1.09 5.51 5.80
C CYS A 17 1.68 4.88 4.52
N PRO A 18 2.53 3.84 4.62
CA PRO A 18 3.13 3.21 3.46
C PRO A 18 2.09 2.61 2.49
N PHE A 19 1.04 1.98 3.01
CA PHE A 19 -0.03 1.40 2.18
C PHE A 19 -0.78 2.46 1.37
N CYS A 20 -0.94 3.67 1.93
CA CYS A 20 -1.56 4.79 1.22
C CYS A 20 -0.59 5.40 0.21
N SER A 21 0.68 5.54 0.59
CA SER A 21 1.74 6.01 -0.31
C SER A 21 1.88 5.12 -1.54
N LYS A 22 1.74 3.81 -1.38
CA LYS A 22 1.76 2.84 -2.48
C LYS A 22 0.64 3.07 -3.49
N VAL A 23 -0.59 3.31 -3.01
CA VAL A 23 -1.72 3.66 -3.90
C VAL A 23 -1.48 4.99 -4.60
N ARG A 24 -0.96 6.01 -3.88
CA ARG A 24 -0.59 7.29 -4.51
C ARG A 24 0.47 7.13 -5.59
N ALA A 25 1.57 6.44 -5.30
CA ALA A 25 2.64 6.18 -6.26
C ALA A 25 2.10 5.55 -7.56
N PHE A 26 1.19 4.58 -7.42
CA PHE A 26 0.49 3.98 -8.56
C PHE A 26 -0.40 4.97 -9.33
N LEU A 27 -1.26 5.73 -8.64
CA LEU A 27 -2.19 6.67 -9.29
C LEU A 27 -1.43 7.82 -9.96
N ASP A 28 -0.41 8.37 -9.27
CA ASP A 28 0.47 9.44 -9.74
C ASP A 28 1.23 9.02 -11.00
N TYR A 29 1.86 7.83 -10.97
CA TYR A 29 2.61 7.30 -12.11
C TYR A 29 1.71 7.07 -13.34
N HIS A 30 0.47 6.63 -13.12
CA HIS A 30 -0.50 6.44 -14.19
C HIS A 30 -1.25 7.71 -14.62
N GLY A 31 -0.95 8.87 -14.01
CA GLY A 31 -1.58 10.15 -14.33
C GLY A 31 -3.10 10.13 -14.11
N LEU A 32 -3.58 9.31 -13.15
CA LEU A 32 -5.00 9.23 -12.84
C LEU A 32 -5.39 10.41 -11.95
N PRO A 33 -6.42 11.20 -12.30
CA PRO A 33 -6.91 12.23 -11.40
C PRO A 33 -7.66 11.57 -10.23
N TYR A 34 -7.35 12.00 -9.01
CA TYR A 34 -8.05 11.53 -7.81
C TYR A 34 -8.12 12.63 -6.75
N GLU A 35 -9.16 12.58 -5.94
CA GLU A 35 -9.33 13.42 -4.75
C GLU A 35 -8.78 12.70 -3.53
N ILE A 36 -8.25 13.46 -2.58
CA ILE A 36 -7.74 12.94 -1.31
C ILE A 36 -8.68 13.36 -0.18
N VAL A 37 -9.12 12.39 0.62
CA VAL A 37 -9.74 12.62 1.91
C VAL A 37 -8.79 12.13 3.00
N GLU A 38 -8.11 13.08 3.66
CA GLU A 38 -7.26 12.75 4.80
C GLU A 38 -8.12 12.32 5.98
N VAL A 39 -7.89 11.12 6.50
CA VAL A 39 -8.65 10.52 7.59
C VAL A 39 -8.01 10.92 8.91
N ASN A 40 -8.81 11.38 9.89
CA ASN A 40 -8.27 11.62 11.23
C ASN A 40 -7.91 10.26 11.89
N PRO A 41 -6.65 10.02 12.29
CA PRO A 41 -6.22 8.70 12.77
C PRO A 41 -6.86 8.25 14.09
N ILE A 42 -7.40 9.18 14.87
CA ILE A 42 -7.99 8.94 16.19
C ILE A 42 -9.50 8.74 16.04
N MET A 43 -10.21 9.75 15.53
CA MET A 43 -11.67 9.75 15.43
C MET A 43 -12.20 8.94 14.23
N ARG A 44 -11.42 8.84 13.14
CA ARG A 44 -11.75 8.11 11.91
C ARG A 44 -13.16 8.40 11.37
N LYS A 45 -13.63 9.63 11.51
CA LYS A 45 -15.00 10.05 11.14
C LYS A 45 -15.25 9.88 9.63
N GLU A 46 -14.23 10.17 8.84
CA GLU A 46 -14.27 10.18 7.37
C GLU A 46 -14.57 8.79 6.79
N ILE A 47 -14.20 7.72 7.49
CA ILE A 47 -14.38 6.33 7.03
C ILE A 47 -15.51 5.59 7.78
N LYS A 48 -16.36 6.30 8.53
CA LYS A 48 -17.46 5.67 9.30
C LYS A 48 -18.48 4.96 8.40
N PHE A 49 -18.64 5.42 7.16
CA PHE A 49 -19.51 4.81 6.15
C PHE A 49 -19.11 3.36 5.79
N SER A 50 -17.84 3.02 5.90
CA SER A 50 -17.30 1.73 5.43
C SER A 50 -17.21 0.71 6.56
N SER A 51 -17.70 -0.52 6.36
CA SER A 51 -17.46 -1.63 7.29
C SER A 51 -15.98 -2.00 7.43
N TYR A 52 -15.17 -1.73 6.40
CA TYR A 52 -13.72 -1.85 6.42
C TYR A 52 -13.11 -0.69 7.21
N ARG A 53 -12.44 -1.00 8.33
CA ARG A 53 -11.94 -0.01 9.31
C ARG A 53 -10.44 0.30 9.19
N LYS A 54 -9.85 0.04 8.03
CA LYS A 54 -8.44 0.36 7.71
C LYS A 54 -8.39 1.33 6.52
N VAL A 55 -7.22 1.92 6.30
CA VAL A 55 -6.91 2.74 5.11
C VAL A 55 -5.70 2.13 4.39
N PRO A 56 -5.54 2.33 3.07
CA PRO A 56 -6.39 3.14 2.19
C PRO A 56 -7.75 2.50 1.88
N ILE A 57 -8.73 3.35 1.60
CA ILE A 57 -10.00 2.99 0.93
C ILE A 57 -10.09 3.86 -0.31
N LEU A 58 -10.37 3.26 -1.47
CA LEU A 58 -10.59 4.00 -2.71
C LEU A 58 -12.05 3.85 -3.11
N LEU A 59 -12.78 4.97 -3.19
CA LEU A 59 -14.06 5.00 -3.88
C LEU A 59 -13.78 5.28 -5.35
N ALA A 60 -14.24 4.39 -6.23
CA ALA A 60 -14.12 4.53 -7.67
C ALA A 60 -15.51 4.55 -8.29
N ASN A 61 -15.79 5.54 -9.12
CA ASN A 61 -17.03 5.62 -9.89
C ASN A 61 -16.72 5.54 -11.38
N ALA A 62 -17.08 4.41 -11.98
CA ALA A 62 -16.93 4.10 -13.40
C ALA A 62 -18.31 3.83 -14.05
N GLY A 63 -19.34 4.55 -13.61
CA GLY A 63 -20.75 4.33 -13.98
C GLY A 63 -21.59 3.90 -12.77
N SER A 64 -20.98 3.18 -11.83
CA SER A 64 -21.55 2.93 -10.50
C SER A 64 -20.49 3.16 -9.40
N PRO A 65 -20.87 3.68 -8.21
CA PRO A 65 -19.93 3.86 -7.11
C PRO A 65 -19.52 2.51 -6.50
N LEU A 66 -18.21 2.25 -6.47
CA LEU A 66 -17.64 1.03 -5.90
C LEU A 66 -16.57 1.38 -4.86
N GLN A 67 -16.58 0.66 -3.74
CA GLN A 67 -15.53 0.75 -2.73
C GLN A 67 -14.49 -0.35 -2.90
N LEU A 68 -13.24 0.04 -3.10
CA LEU A 68 -12.09 -0.85 -3.12
C LEU A 68 -11.33 -0.72 -1.79
N ASN A 69 -11.01 -1.86 -1.20
CA ASN A 69 -10.26 -2.00 0.04
C ASN A 69 -8.96 -2.76 -0.22
N ASP A 70 -8.02 -2.71 0.72
CA ASP A 70 -6.65 -3.25 0.58
C ASP A 70 -5.83 -2.55 -0.51
N SER A 71 -4.68 -2.01 -0.13
CA SER A 71 -3.83 -1.24 -1.04
C SER A 71 -3.38 -2.02 -2.30
N SER A 72 -3.11 -3.32 -2.17
CA SER A 72 -2.64 -4.14 -3.28
C SER A 72 -3.79 -4.55 -4.20
N VAL A 73 -4.97 -4.81 -3.64
CA VAL A 73 -6.20 -5.03 -4.43
C VAL A 73 -6.59 -3.78 -5.19
N ILE A 74 -6.59 -2.59 -4.55
CA ILE A 74 -6.85 -1.31 -5.21
C ILE A 74 -5.97 -1.17 -6.46
N ILE A 75 -4.67 -1.39 -6.32
CA ILE A 75 -3.71 -1.30 -7.42
C ILE A 75 -3.99 -2.36 -8.49
N SER A 76 -4.17 -3.62 -8.11
CA SER A 76 -4.42 -4.71 -9.07
C SER A 76 -5.72 -4.53 -9.85
N ALA A 77 -6.80 -4.11 -9.19
CA ALA A 77 -8.10 -3.90 -9.81
C ALA A 77 -8.07 -2.69 -10.76
N ILE A 78 -7.56 -1.53 -10.32
CA ILE A 78 -7.47 -0.35 -11.18
C ILE A 78 -6.50 -0.60 -12.34
N LYS A 79 -5.35 -1.25 -12.11
CA LYS A 79 -4.42 -1.59 -13.19
C LYS A 79 -5.07 -2.51 -14.22
N THR A 80 -5.79 -3.53 -13.77
CA THR A 80 -6.56 -4.41 -14.64
C THR A 80 -7.57 -3.60 -15.46
N TYR A 81 -8.33 -2.70 -14.83
CA TYR A 81 -9.32 -1.85 -15.49
C TYR A 81 -8.71 -0.89 -16.52
N LEU A 82 -7.50 -0.36 -16.28
CA LEU A 82 -6.80 0.48 -17.25
C LEU A 82 -6.34 -0.30 -18.50
N ILE A 83 -6.14 -1.61 -18.37
CA ILE A 83 -5.65 -2.48 -19.45
C ILE A 83 -6.81 -3.13 -20.20
N SER A 84 -7.71 -3.79 -19.46
CA SER A 84 -8.89 -4.49 -19.96
C SER A 84 -10.05 -3.51 -20.07
N LYS A 85 -10.47 -3.26 -21.31
CA LYS A 85 -11.65 -2.41 -21.60
C LYS A 85 -12.94 -3.22 -21.72
N ARG A 86 -12.91 -4.52 -21.41
CA ARG A 86 -14.05 -5.43 -21.62
C ARG A 86 -14.87 -5.62 -20.34
N ASN A 87 -14.20 -5.68 -19.21
CA ASN A 87 -14.84 -5.96 -17.93
C ASN A 87 -15.20 -4.65 -17.22
N SER A 88 -16.33 -4.63 -16.53
CA SER A 88 -16.67 -3.52 -15.65
C SER A 88 -15.76 -3.55 -14.41
N LEU A 89 -15.63 -2.43 -13.71
CA LEU A 89 -14.79 -2.38 -12.51
C LEU A 89 -15.35 -3.29 -11.40
N GLU A 90 -16.67 -3.40 -11.31
CA GLU A 90 -17.38 -4.28 -10.39
C GLU A 90 -17.05 -5.76 -10.64
N GLU A 91 -17.05 -6.18 -11.91
CA GLU A 91 -16.65 -7.54 -12.30
C GLU A 91 -15.19 -7.81 -11.93
N ILE A 92 -14.28 -6.87 -12.23
CA ILE A 92 -12.86 -6.99 -11.91
C ILE A 92 -12.65 -7.16 -10.40
N VAL A 93 -13.34 -6.35 -9.59
CA VAL A 93 -13.21 -6.40 -8.12
C VAL A 93 -13.71 -7.73 -7.54
N SER A 94 -14.69 -8.38 -8.19
CA SER A 94 -15.20 -9.69 -7.76
C SER A 94 -14.13 -10.80 -7.78
N PHE A 95 -13.08 -10.66 -8.59
CA PHE A 95 -11.96 -11.61 -8.65
C PHE A 95 -10.96 -11.48 -7.50
N TYR A 96 -11.15 -10.51 -6.60
CA TYR A 96 -10.34 -10.31 -5.39
C TYR A 96 -11.19 -10.52 -4.12
N PRO A 97 -11.66 -11.75 -3.85
CA PRO A 97 -12.58 -11.99 -2.74
C PRO A 97 -11.89 -11.82 -1.38
N PRO A 98 -12.57 -11.25 -0.37
CA PRO A 98 -12.09 -11.29 1.00
C PRO A 98 -12.18 -12.73 1.54
N MET A 99 -11.08 -13.24 2.07
CA MET A 99 -10.93 -14.57 2.65
C MET A 99 -10.61 -14.43 4.13
N LYS A 100 -11.28 -15.20 4.99
CA LYS A 100 -10.91 -15.30 6.40
C LYS A 100 -9.69 -16.22 6.51
N THR A 101 -8.61 -15.71 7.09
CA THR A 101 -7.42 -16.47 7.43
C THR A 101 -7.15 -16.35 8.94
N VAL A 102 -6.58 -17.40 9.53
CA VAL A 102 -6.16 -17.37 10.93
C VAL A 102 -4.66 -17.15 10.92
N THR A 103 -4.21 -16.07 11.57
CA THR A 103 -2.78 -15.82 11.77
C THR A 103 -2.15 -16.92 12.62
N GLU A 104 -0.82 -17.05 12.58
CA GLU A 104 -0.06 -17.98 13.45
C GLU A 104 -0.38 -17.82 14.95
N GLN A 105 -0.92 -16.66 15.34
CA GLN A 105 -1.31 -16.32 16.72
C GLN A 105 -2.78 -16.64 17.03
N GLY A 106 -3.48 -17.37 16.16
CA GLY A 106 -4.89 -17.75 16.35
C GLY A 106 -5.89 -16.61 16.10
N LYS A 107 -5.45 -15.44 15.63
CA LYS A 107 -6.33 -14.30 15.35
C LYS A 107 -6.89 -14.39 13.93
N GLU A 108 -8.22 -14.34 13.80
CA GLU A 108 -8.89 -14.18 12.51
C GLU A 108 -8.56 -12.81 11.88
N VAL A 109 -8.10 -12.84 10.64
CA VAL A 109 -7.84 -11.69 9.80
C VAL A 109 -8.47 -11.91 8.43
N PHE A 110 -8.89 -10.83 7.78
CA PHE A 110 -9.32 -10.88 6.39
C PHE A 110 -8.12 -10.58 5.50
N GLU A 111 -7.84 -11.48 4.57
CA GLU A 111 -6.87 -11.32 3.49
C GLU A 111 -7.60 -11.41 2.14
N TYR A 112 -7.11 -10.72 1.12
CA TYR A 112 -7.76 -10.71 -0.18
C TYR A 112 -7.10 -11.73 -1.11
N GLY A 113 -7.93 -12.60 -1.69
CA GLY A 113 -7.50 -13.54 -2.72
C GLY A 113 -6.98 -12.79 -3.93
N ASN A 114 -5.96 -13.36 -4.58
CA ASN A 114 -5.40 -12.85 -5.83
C ASN A 114 -4.87 -11.40 -5.78
N LYS A 115 -4.66 -10.79 -4.59
CA LYS A 115 -4.32 -9.36 -4.46
C LYS A 115 -3.13 -8.88 -5.27
N TYR A 116 -2.20 -9.76 -5.65
CA TYR A 116 -1.03 -9.44 -6.49
C TYR A 116 -1.17 -9.85 -7.97
N TRP A 117 -2.27 -10.48 -8.38
CA TRP A 117 -2.49 -10.99 -9.73
C TRP A 117 -3.40 -10.07 -10.54
N LEU A 118 -2.95 -9.62 -11.73
CA LEU A 118 -3.82 -8.86 -12.65
C LEU A 118 -4.76 -9.77 -13.45
N MET A 119 -6.03 -9.41 -13.55
CA MET A 119 -7.05 -10.24 -14.22
C MET A 119 -7.13 -9.92 -15.72
N LEU A 120 -6.10 -10.31 -16.45
CA LEU A 120 -5.91 -10.03 -17.88
C LEU A 120 -6.16 -11.26 -18.76
N ASP A 121 -6.65 -11.06 -19.98
CA ASP A 121 -6.74 -12.14 -20.97
C ASP A 121 -5.35 -12.53 -21.51
N GLU A 122 -5.28 -13.56 -22.37
CA GLU A 122 -3.98 -14.04 -22.89
C GLU A 122 -3.25 -13.00 -23.74
N LYS A 123 -3.97 -12.20 -24.54
CA LYS A 123 -3.38 -11.17 -25.41
C LYS A 123 -2.89 -9.99 -24.58
N GLU A 124 -3.69 -9.55 -23.62
CA GLU A 124 -3.35 -8.49 -22.67
C GLU A 124 -2.17 -8.89 -21.78
N THR A 125 -2.17 -10.14 -21.28
CA THR A 125 -1.07 -10.71 -20.51
C THR A 125 0.22 -10.67 -21.33
N LYS A 126 0.23 -11.15 -22.57
CA LYS A 126 1.44 -11.11 -23.43
C LYS A 126 1.91 -9.68 -23.71
N ARG A 127 1.01 -8.69 -23.75
CA ARG A 127 1.36 -7.27 -23.94
C ARG A 127 2.05 -6.67 -22.71
N VAL A 128 1.55 -7.00 -21.50
CA VAL A 128 2.06 -6.44 -20.23
C VAL A 128 3.26 -7.23 -19.72
N TYR A 129 3.22 -8.55 -19.88
CA TYR A 129 4.23 -9.51 -19.48
C TYR A 129 4.61 -10.38 -20.69
N PRO A 130 5.55 -9.93 -21.55
CA PRO A 130 5.98 -10.68 -22.72
C PRO A 130 6.54 -12.06 -22.39
N VAL A 131 7.09 -12.21 -21.19
CA VAL A 131 7.63 -13.47 -20.66
C VAL A 131 7.00 -13.75 -19.29
N LYS A 132 6.67 -15.02 -19.02
CA LYS A 132 5.91 -15.45 -17.82
C LYS A 132 6.64 -15.09 -16.53
N GLU A 133 7.97 -15.14 -16.55
CA GLU A 133 8.86 -14.88 -15.42
C GLU A 133 8.72 -13.43 -14.93
N VAL A 134 8.46 -12.47 -15.83
CA VAL A 134 8.28 -11.05 -15.46
C VAL A 134 7.05 -10.88 -14.56
N ARG A 135 5.96 -11.59 -14.86
CA ARG A 135 4.75 -11.56 -14.04
C ARG A 135 4.98 -12.17 -12.66
N VAL A 136 5.64 -13.32 -12.62
CA VAL A 136 5.95 -14.02 -11.36
C VAL A 136 6.90 -13.19 -10.50
N GLU A 137 7.89 -12.54 -11.12
CA GLU A 137 8.83 -11.65 -10.45
C GLU A 137 8.12 -10.44 -9.85
N GLU A 138 7.29 -9.74 -10.62
CA GLU A 138 6.50 -8.61 -10.10
C GLU A 138 5.66 -9.03 -8.89
N MET A 139 4.95 -10.16 -8.99
CA MET A 139 4.12 -10.67 -7.89
C MET A 139 4.93 -10.99 -6.63
N LYS A 140 6.11 -11.60 -6.79
CA LYS A 140 7.01 -11.90 -5.69
C LYS A 140 7.42 -10.62 -4.96
N TRP A 141 7.81 -9.59 -5.70
CA TRP A 141 8.32 -8.35 -5.11
C TRP A 141 7.24 -7.45 -4.54
N ARG A 142 6.03 -7.45 -5.12
CA ARG A 142 4.85 -6.82 -4.50
C ARG A 142 4.52 -7.44 -3.14
N LYS A 143 4.61 -8.78 -3.06
CA LYS A 143 4.44 -9.50 -1.79
C LYS A 143 5.55 -9.16 -0.80
N TRP A 144 6.81 -9.16 -1.23
CA TRP A 144 7.95 -8.78 -0.40
C TRP A 144 7.82 -7.35 0.17
N ALA A 145 7.31 -6.39 -0.62
CA ALA A 145 7.12 -5.03 -0.14
C ALA A 145 6.14 -4.99 1.05
N ASP A 146 5.02 -5.69 0.94
CA ASP A 146 3.95 -5.72 1.95
C ASP A 146 4.26 -6.63 3.16
N ASP A 147 5.00 -7.72 2.95
CA ASP A 147 5.23 -8.74 3.97
C ASP A 147 6.59 -8.60 4.66
N TRP A 148 7.52 -7.81 4.09
CA TRP A 148 8.85 -7.59 4.66
C TRP A 148 9.21 -6.11 4.77
N LEU A 149 9.28 -5.38 3.65
CA LEU A 149 9.83 -4.01 3.64
C LEU A 149 9.07 -3.07 4.58
N VAL A 150 7.74 -3.10 4.57
CA VAL A 150 6.93 -2.24 5.46
C VAL A 150 7.17 -2.50 6.95
N HIS A 151 7.54 -3.74 7.33
CA HIS A 151 7.82 -4.10 8.72
C HIS A 151 9.14 -3.53 9.23
N LEU A 152 10.02 -3.09 8.32
CA LEU A 152 11.28 -2.42 8.66
C LEU A 152 11.07 -0.94 9.02
N ILE A 153 10.00 -0.30 8.51
CA ILE A 153 9.78 1.15 8.65
C ILE A 153 9.63 1.56 10.11
N SER A 154 8.66 0.99 10.83
CA SER A 154 8.37 1.42 12.21
C SER A 154 9.55 1.22 13.16
N PRO A 155 10.22 0.05 13.19
CA PRO A 155 11.45 -0.13 13.97
C PRO A 155 12.55 0.87 13.65
N ASN A 156 12.65 1.34 12.41
CA ASN A 156 13.65 2.30 11.95
C ASN A 156 13.32 3.76 12.28
N VAL A 157 12.09 4.22 12.07
CA VAL A 157 11.69 5.62 12.29
C VAL A 157 11.38 5.92 13.76
N TYR A 158 11.08 4.89 14.57
CA TYR A 158 10.87 5.00 16.02
C TYR A 158 12.01 4.38 16.84
N ARG A 159 13.19 4.17 16.24
CA ARG A 159 14.31 3.44 16.86
C ARG A 159 14.84 4.11 18.14
N THR A 160 14.94 5.43 18.15
CA THR A 160 15.34 6.25 19.30
C THR A 160 14.22 7.22 19.70
N PRO A 161 14.19 7.73 20.96
CA PRO A 161 13.16 8.69 21.38
C PRO A 161 13.12 9.96 20.53
N ARG A 162 14.29 10.44 20.08
CA ARG A 162 14.41 11.62 19.21
C ARG A 162 13.82 11.36 17.82
N GLU A 163 14.16 10.24 17.20
CA GLU A 163 13.58 9.84 15.90
C GLU A 163 12.07 9.62 16.03
N ALA A 164 11.61 9.05 17.15
CA ALA A 164 10.20 8.82 17.37
C ALA A 164 9.40 10.13 17.50
N LEU A 165 9.94 11.11 18.21
CA LEU A 165 9.33 12.44 18.31
C LEU A 165 9.31 13.17 16.95
N ALA A 166 10.41 13.08 16.19
CA ALA A 166 10.47 13.66 14.84
C ALA A 166 9.45 13.01 13.89
N SER A 167 9.29 11.69 13.97
CA SER A 167 8.32 10.95 13.16
C SER A 167 6.88 11.31 13.52
N PHE A 168 6.55 11.45 14.81
CA PHE A 168 5.22 11.87 15.22
C PHE A 168 4.92 13.33 14.91
N ASP A 169 5.91 14.21 15.03
CA ASP A 169 5.77 15.59 14.60
C ASP A 169 5.40 15.66 13.11
N TYR A 170 6.10 14.90 12.27
CA TYR A 170 5.78 14.77 10.86
C TYR A 170 4.37 14.20 10.62
N ILE A 171 3.98 13.14 11.34
CA ILE A 171 2.62 12.54 11.24
C ILE A 171 1.53 13.55 11.59
N VAL A 172 1.71 14.31 12.67
CA VAL A 172 0.72 15.30 13.12
C VAL A 172 0.62 16.46 12.14
N ARG A 173 1.76 16.91 11.59
CA ARG A 173 1.81 18.02 10.64
C ARG A 173 1.20 17.68 9.27
N GLU A 174 1.48 16.47 8.77
CA GLU A 174 1.01 16.05 7.45
C GLU A 174 -0.39 15.42 7.46
N GLY A 175 -0.81 14.88 8.61
CA GLY A 175 -2.10 14.25 8.79
C GLY A 175 -3.19 15.20 9.25
N LYS A 176 -4.41 14.67 9.41
CA LYS A 176 -5.57 15.44 9.88
C LYS A 176 -5.74 15.30 11.39
N PHE A 177 -5.19 16.26 12.14
CA PHE A 177 -5.34 16.35 13.60
C PHE A 177 -5.93 17.71 14.00
N GLY A 178 -6.77 17.73 15.04
CA GLY A 178 -7.12 18.99 15.71
C GLY A 178 -5.91 19.57 16.45
N THR A 179 -5.91 20.87 16.77
CA THR A 179 -4.74 21.53 17.39
C THR A 179 -4.34 20.92 18.74
N VAL A 180 -5.30 20.76 19.64
CA VAL A 180 -5.07 20.16 20.98
C VAL A 180 -4.76 18.68 20.86
N GLU A 181 -5.55 17.97 20.05
CA GLU A 181 -5.38 16.55 19.76
C GLU A 181 -3.99 16.25 19.21
N GLY A 182 -3.52 17.03 18.23
CA GLY A 182 -2.21 16.90 17.58
C GLY A 182 -1.06 17.13 18.56
N PHE A 183 -1.18 18.11 19.46
CA PHE A 183 -0.18 18.32 20.52
C PHE A 183 -0.03 17.07 21.39
N PHE A 184 -1.14 16.52 21.91
CA PHE A 184 -1.08 15.30 22.72
C PHE A 184 -0.64 14.08 21.92
N ALA A 185 -1.14 13.93 20.69
CA ALA A 185 -0.78 12.84 19.79
C ALA A 185 0.72 12.83 19.48
N LYS A 186 1.35 14.00 19.32
CA LYS A 186 2.79 14.11 19.08
C LYS A 186 3.60 13.46 20.20
N TYR A 187 3.38 13.87 21.45
CA TYR A 187 4.20 13.40 22.58
C TYR A 187 3.80 11.99 23.03
N MET A 188 2.51 11.75 23.27
CA MET A 188 2.03 10.44 23.73
C MET A 188 2.19 9.37 22.65
N GLY A 189 1.93 9.72 21.40
CA GLY A 189 2.13 8.84 20.25
C GLY A 189 3.60 8.48 20.04
N ALA A 190 4.52 9.45 20.15
CA ALA A 190 5.96 9.19 20.05
C ALA A 190 6.44 8.19 21.11
N VAL A 191 6.03 8.39 22.38
CA VAL A 191 6.38 7.48 23.48
C VAL A 191 5.79 6.09 23.21
N ALA A 192 4.50 6.01 22.86
CA ALA A 192 3.84 4.74 22.59
C ALA A 192 4.52 3.98 21.44
N MET A 193 4.81 4.66 20.32
CA MET A 193 5.41 4.03 19.15
C MET A 193 6.88 3.69 19.35
N PHE A 194 7.62 4.43 20.18
CA PHE A 194 8.96 4.00 20.60
C PHE A 194 8.91 2.60 21.23
N PHE A 195 8.01 2.35 22.19
CA PHE A 195 7.88 1.03 22.80
C PHE A 195 7.25 -0.03 21.88
N VAL A 196 6.23 0.34 21.10
CA VAL A 196 5.63 -0.58 20.11
C VAL A 196 6.67 -1.02 19.08
N SER A 197 7.54 -0.12 18.63
CA SER A 197 8.60 -0.43 17.67
C SER A 197 9.58 -1.47 18.20
N LYS A 198 9.90 -1.47 19.51
CA LYS A 198 10.73 -2.51 20.14
C LYS A 198 10.04 -3.86 20.16
N ARG A 199 8.72 -3.89 20.37
CA ARG A 199 7.92 -5.12 20.27
C ARG A 199 7.85 -5.62 18.83
N LEU A 200 7.69 -4.73 17.86
CA LEU A 200 7.70 -5.06 16.43
C LEU A 200 9.06 -5.61 15.99
N LYS A 201 10.16 -4.98 16.42
CA LYS A 201 11.53 -5.48 16.20
C LYS A 201 11.64 -6.95 16.63
N LYS A 202 11.20 -7.27 17.86
CA LYS A 202 11.22 -8.65 18.37
C LYS A 202 10.28 -9.58 17.60
N ARG A 203 9.06 -9.11 17.28
CA ARG A 203 8.04 -9.89 16.56
C ARG A 203 8.48 -10.28 15.14
N HIS A 204 9.16 -9.37 14.45
CA HIS A 204 9.60 -9.58 13.07
C HIS A 204 11.05 -10.08 12.99
N HIS A 205 11.62 -10.54 14.11
CA HIS A 205 12.96 -11.14 14.18
C HIS A 205 14.07 -10.25 13.60
N LEU A 206 13.97 -8.93 13.82
CA LEU A 206 14.93 -7.96 13.30
C LEU A 206 16.23 -7.94 14.12
N GLN A 207 17.33 -7.59 13.45
CA GLN A 207 18.65 -7.45 14.05
C GLN A 207 18.69 -6.36 15.12
N ASP A 208 19.75 -6.39 15.94
CA ASP A 208 19.87 -5.42 17.02
C ASP A 208 19.96 -3.98 16.53
N ASN A 209 20.80 -3.80 15.51
CA ASN A 209 20.82 -2.61 14.68
C ASN A 209 19.83 -2.76 13.53
N VAL A 210 18.58 -2.34 13.75
CA VAL A 210 17.49 -2.37 12.75
C VAL A 210 17.78 -1.63 11.44
N ARG A 211 18.85 -0.82 11.39
CA ARG A 211 19.30 -0.17 10.16
C ARG A 211 19.95 -1.18 9.20
N GLU A 212 20.64 -2.18 9.71
CA GLU A 212 21.23 -3.24 8.86
C GLU A 212 20.13 -4.01 8.13
N ASP A 213 19.04 -4.38 8.80
CA ASP A 213 17.89 -5.03 8.13
C ASP A 213 17.34 -4.17 6.98
N LEU A 214 17.28 -2.85 7.16
CA LEU A 214 16.85 -1.93 6.11
C LEU A 214 17.85 -1.86 4.96
N TYR A 215 19.15 -1.79 5.26
CA TYR A 215 20.20 -1.76 4.24
C TYR A 215 20.26 -3.07 3.45
N GLU A 216 20.14 -4.21 4.13
CA GLU A 216 20.05 -5.54 3.53
C GLU A 216 18.84 -5.63 2.61
N ALA A 217 17.66 -5.20 3.06
CA ALA A 217 16.45 -5.20 2.23
C ALA A 217 16.58 -4.31 0.98
N VAL A 218 17.17 -3.11 1.12
CA VAL A 218 17.41 -2.21 -0.01
C VAL A 218 18.46 -2.80 -0.97
N ASN A 219 19.52 -3.41 -0.45
CA ASN A 219 20.52 -4.09 -1.26
C ASN A 219 19.94 -5.32 -1.98
N GLU A 220 19.05 -6.07 -1.33
CA GLU A 220 18.31 -7.19 -1.92
C GLU A 220 17.47 -6.70 -3.12
N TRP A 221 16.72 -5.62 -2.93
CA TRP A 221 15.93 -4.99 -3.99
C TRP A 221 16.79 -4.51 -5.16
N VAL A 222 17.84 -3.73 -4.90
CA VAL A 222 18.73 -3.20 -5.95
C VAL A 222 19.43 -4.33 -6.70
N LYS A 223 19.85 -5.39 -5.99
CA LYS A 223 20.42 -6.59 -6.62
C LYS A 223 19.41 -7.32 -7.49
N ALA A 224 18.14 -7.37 -7.07
CA ALA A 224 17.07 -7.99 -7.84
C ALA A 224 16.72 -7.18 -9.09
N VAL A 225 16.69 -5.85 -9.03
CA VAL A 225 16.60 -4.99 -10.22
C VAL A 225 17.80 -5.28 -11.14
N GLY A 226 18.99 -5.40 -10.58
CA GLY A 226 20.20 -5.73 -11.33
C GLY A 226 20.75 -4.53 -12.11
N LYS A 227 21.75 -4.77 -12.97
CA LYS A 227 22.49 -3.69 -13.67
C LYS A 227 22.04 -3.46 -15.12
N HIS A 228 21.13 -4.29 -15.64
CA HIS A 228 20.78 -4.33 -17.06
C HIS A 228 19.41 -3.70 -17.38
N ARG A 229 18.71 -3.19 -16.36
CA ARG A 229 17.41 -2.52 -16.49
C ARG A 229 17.36 -1.32 -15.55
N LEU A 230 16.55 -0.31 -15.89
CA LEU A 230 16.38 0.89 -15.07
C LEU A 230 15.48 0.63 -13.86
N PHE A 231 14.45 -0.19 -14.07
CA PHE A 231 13.47 -0.61 -13.09
C PHE A 231 13.29 -2.13 -13.18
N MET A 232 12.66 -2.75 -12.19
CA MET A 232 12.26 -4.15 -12.29
C MET A 232 11.36 -4.39 -13.51
N GLY A 233 10.49 -3.43 -13.85
CA GLY A 233 9.70 -3.41 -15.07
C GLY A 233 10.47 -3.21 -16.39
N GLY A 234 11.79 -3.06 -16.37
CA GLY A 234 12.61 -2.82 -17.54
C GLY A 234 12.94 -1.33 -17.72
N ASN A 235 12.44 -0.74 -18.80
CA ASN A 235 12.64 0.69 -19.10
C ASN A 235 11.65 1.61 -18.37
N GLN A 236 10.58 1.05 -17.84
CA GLN A 236 9.51 1.74 -17.13
C GLN A 236 9.20 0.94 -15.86
N PRO A 237 8.83 1.58 -14.74
CA PRO A 237 8.49 0.86 -13.52
C PRO A 237 7.23 0.00 -13.71
N ASN A 238 7.25 -1.20 -13.14
CA ASN A 238 6.09 -2.07 -13.02
C ASN A 238 5.47 -1.95 -11.62
N LEU A 239 4.49 -2.80 -11.27
CA LEU A 239 3.81 -2.69 -9.97
C LEU A 239 4.67 -3.12 -8.77
N ALA A 240 5.84 -3.72 -8.98
CA ALA A 240 6.79 -4.00 -7.91
C ALA A 240 7.71 -2.80 -7.62
N ASP A 241 7.99 -1.98 -8.64
CA ASP A 241 8.78 -0.74 -8.49
C ASP A 241 7.99 0.38 -7.80
N LEU A 242 6.66 0.41 -8.01
CA LEU A 242 5.73 1.41 -7.47
C LEU A 242 5.25 1.06 -6.04
#